data_AF-A0A6B3EKY0-F1
#
_entry.id   AF-A0A6B3EKY0-F1
#
_cell.length_a   1.000
_cell.length_b   1.000
_cell.length_c   1.000
_cell.angle_alpha   90.00
_cell.angle_beta   90.00
_cell.angle_gamma   90.00
#
_symmetry.space_group_name_H-M   'P 1'
#
loop_
_entity.id
_entity.type
_entity.pdbx_description
1 polymer ?
#
loop_
_entity_poly.entity_id
_entity_poly.type
_entity_poly.pdbx_seq_one_letter_code
_entity_poly.pdbx_strand_id
1 'polypeptide(L)' 'ITRYEAIVADFPVWSLEDGLGEDDTEGWQELTRRLGSRVQLVGDDNFVTDPALIREAIAAGIANAALI' A
#
# COMPACT_ATOMS: atom_id res chain seq x y z
N ILE A 1 4.56 7.26 6.48
CA ILE A 1 3.72 6.33 7.27
C ILE A 1 3.05 6.98 8.48
N THR A 2 3.75 7.47 9.53
CA THR A 2 3.11 8.05 10.73
C THR A 2 2.11 9.18 10.43
N ARG A 3 2.39 10.00 9.43
CA ARG A 3 1.43 11.01 8.94
C ARG A 3 0.13 10.39 8.43
N TYR A 4 0.20 9.27 7.69
CA TYR A 4 -0.97 8.58 7.19
C TYR A 4 -1.78 7.95 8.32
N GLU A 5 -1.14 7.39 9.35
CA GLU A 5 -1.86 6.90 10.53
C GLU A 5 -2.67 7.98 11.23
N ALA A 6 -2.09 9.17 11.39
CA ALA A 6 -2.82 10.31 11.97
C ALA A 6 -4.03 10.67 11.11
N ILE A 7 -3.85 10.76 9.79
CA ILE A 7 -4.97 11.04 8.86
C ILE A 7 -6.05 9.95 8.93
N VAL A 8 -5.67 8.67 8.96
CA VAL A 8 -6.59 7.52 9.07
C VAL A 8 -7.28 7.46 10.44
N ALA A 9 -6.68 8.03 11.49
CA ALA A 9 -7.28 8.15 12.81
C ALA A 9 -8.26 9.33 12.89
N ASP A 10 -7.93 10.46 12.25
CA ASP A 10 -8.70 11.70 12.33
C ASP A 10 -9.86 11.76 11.34
N PHE A 11 -9.78 11.00 10.24
CA PHE A 11 -10.75 11.02 9.15
C PHE A 11 -11.20 9.61 8.76
N PRO A 12 -12.41 9.44 8.22
CA PRO A 12 -12.93 8.16 7.75
C PRO A 12 -12.31 7.77 6.38
N VAL A 13 -10.98 7.67 6.33
CA VAL A 13 -10.26 7.26 5.13
C VAL A 13 -10.51 5.78 4.90
N TRP A 14 -10.97 5.44 3.70
CA TRP A 14 -11.21 4.07 3.29
C TRP A 14 -10.04 3.47 2.50
N SER A 15 -9.42 4.27 1.63
CA SER A 15 -8.37 3.84 0.71
C SER A 15 -7.23 4.85 0.62
N LEU A 16 -6.02 4.35 0.38
CA LEU A 16 -4.81 5.10 0.15
C LEU A 16 -4.03 4.44 -1.00
N GLU A 17 -3.79 5.21 -2.06
CA GLU A 17 -3.06 4.82 -3.27
C GLU A 17 -1.67 5.45 -3.23
N ASP A 18 -0.65 4.71 -3.69
CA ASP A 18 0.74 5.15 -3.83
C ASP A 18 1.27 5.95 -2.63
N GLY A 19 1.15 5.32 -1.45
CA GLY A 19 1.58 5.92 -0.18
C GLY A 19 3.07 6.18 -0.07
N LEU A 20 3.89 5.55 -0.91
CA LEU A 20 5.35 5.60 -0.90
C LEU A 20 5.87 5.50 -2.33
N GLY A 21 7.16 5.76 -2.52
CA GLY A 21 7.79 5.62 -3.85
C GLY A 21 7.72 4.19 -4.38
N GLU A 22 7.68 4.06 -5.71
CA GLU A 22 7.52 2.78 -6.42
C GLU A 22 8.60 1.73 -6.06
N ASP A 23 9.84 2.18 -5.81
CA ASP A 23 10.97 1.31 -5.46
C ASP A 23 11.12 1.06 -3.93
N ASP A 24 10.30 1.66 -3.07
CA ASP A 24 10.44 1.59 -1.61
C ASP A 24 9.78 0.34 -1.00
N THR A 25 10.34 -0.83 -1.31
CA THR A 25 9.82 -2.14 -0.87
C THR A 25 9.68 -2.23 0.66
N GLU A 26 10.72 -1.85 1.42
CA GLU A 26 10.70 -1.94 2.89
C GLU A 26 9.66 -1.00 3.50
N GLY A 27 9.56 0.22 2.98
CA GLY A 27 8.54 1.16 3.41
C GLY A 27 7.13 0.65 3.13
N TRP A 28 6.87 0.06 1.96
CA TRP A 28 5.57 -0.50 1.59
C TRP A 28 5.16 -1.66 2.50
N GLN A 29 6.09 -2.54 2.86
CA GLN A 29 5.85 -3.60 3.84
C GLN A 29 5.47 -3.03 5.21
N GLU A 30 6.20 -2.02 5.68
CA GLU A 30 5.92 -1.38 6.97
C GLU A 30 4.58 -0.62 6.95
N LEU A 31 4.24 0.04 5.84
CA LEU A 31 2.95 0.68 5.62
C LEU A 31 1.82 -0.35 5.69
N THR A 32 1.97 -1.47 5.00
CA THR A 32 1.00 -2.56 4.96
C THR A 32 0.82 -3.22 6.33
N ARG A 33 1.91 -3.47 7.05
CA ARG A 33 1.88 -4.01 8.41
C ARG A 33 1.13 -3.09 9.38
N ARG A 34 1.30 -1.78 9.25
CA ARG A 34 0.70 -0.78 10.16
C ARG A 34 -0.76 -0.46 9.84
N LEU A 35 -1.10 -0.37 8.55
CA LEU A 35 -2.38 0.18 8.10
C LEU A 35 -3.24 -0.79 7.29
N GLY A 36 -2.69 -1.87 6.73
CA GLY A 36 -3.38 -2.76 5.80
C GLY A 36 -4.55 -3.55 6.39
N SER A 37 -4.73 -3.56 7.71
CA SER A 37 -5.92 -4.13 8.38
C SER A 37 -7.06 -3.12 8.59
N ARG A 38 -6.80 -1.83 8.37
CA ARG A 38 -7.74 -0.73 8.64
C ARG A 38 -8.17 0.01 7.38
N VAL A 39 -7.30 0.08 6.37
CA VAL A 39 -7.54 0.78 5.11
C VAL A 39 -7.11 -0.06 3.92
N GLN A 40 -7.75 0.19 2.79
CA GLN A 40 -7.29 -0.31 1.50
C GLN A 40 -5.99 0.42 1.12
N LEU A 41 -4.96 -0.34 0.77
CA LEU A 41 -3.69 0.14 0.26
C LEU A 41 -3.59 -0.32 -1.18
N VAL A 42 -3.68 0.64 -2.11
CA VAL A 42 -3.66 0.39 -3.54
C VAL A 42 -2.26 0.66 -4.06
N GLY A 43 -1.67 -0.32 -4.74
CA GLY A 43 -0.50 -0.08 -5.59
C GLY A 43 -0.93 0.23 -7.02
N ASP A 44 -0.43 1.34 -7.57
CA ASP A 44 -0.57 1.72 -8.99
C ASP A 44 0.81 1.69 -9.66
N ASP A 45 1.65 2.70 -9.42
CA ASP A 45 2.97 2.84 -10.08
C ASP A 45 3.92 1.67 -9.75
N ASN A 46 3.80 1.06 -8.57
CA ASN A 46 4.61 -0.09 -8.20
C ASN A 46 4.13 -1.41 -8.83
N PHE A 47 2.91 -1.47 -9.35
CA PHE A 47 2.31 -2.68 -9.92
C PHE A 47 2.16 -2.61 -11.43
N VAL A 48 1.91 -1.42 -12.00
CA VAL A 48 1.75 -1.14 -13.45
C VAL A 48 0.88 -2.16 -14.20
N THR A 49 -0.13 -2.70 -13.51
CA THR A 49 -0.99 -3.77 -14.04
C THR A 49 -0.21 -5.03 -14.49
N ASP A 50 1.03 -5.23 -14.05
CA ASP A 50 1.86 -6.41 -14.36
C ASP A 50 1.57 -7.55 -13.35
N PRO A 51 1.02 -8.69 -13.80
CA PRO A 51 0.75 -9.82 -12.92
C PRO A 51 1.99 -10.42 -12.23
N ALA A 52 3.19 -10.27 -12.80
CA ALA A 52 4.43 -10.73 -12.17
C ALA A 52 4.79 -9.87 -10.96
N LEU A 53 4.76 -8.55 -11.11
CA LEU A 53 5.03 -7.61 -10.02
C LEU A 53 3.98 -7.75 -8.91
N ILE A 54 2.69 -7.88 -9.26
CA ILE A 54 1.62 -8.10 -8.27
C ILE A 54 1.86 -9.40 -7.48
N ARG A 55 2.29 -10.49 -8.14
CA ARG A 55 2.61 -11.74 -7.44
C ARG A 55 3.78 -11.58 -6.47
N GLU A 56 4.83 -10.87 -6.87
CA GLU A 56 5.98 -10.58 -6.02
C GLU A 56 5.59 -9.71 -4.82
N ALA A 57 4.78 -8.69 -5.04
CA ALA A 57 4.23 -7.82 -4.00
C ALA A 57 3.38 -8.59 -2.97
N ILE A 58 2.50 -9.49 -3.44
CA ILE A 58 1.70 -10.37 -2.57
C ILE A 58 2.62 -11.23 -1.69
N ALA A 59 3.66 -11.84 -2.28
CA ALA A 59 4.62 -12.65 -1.52
C ALA A 59 5.43 -11.82 -0.51
N ALA A 60 5.72 -10.57 -0.85
CA ALA A 60 6.42 -9.62 0.01
C ALA A 60 5.52 -8.96 1.07
N GLY A 61 4.20 -9.13 1.02
CA GLY A 61 3.27 -8.47 1.94
C GLY A 61 3.13 -6.97 1.69
N ILE A 62 3.18 -6.56 0.42
CA ILE A 62 3.05 -5.17 -0.03
C ILE A 62 1.62 -4.92 -0.53
N ALA A 63 1.00 -3.87 0.01
CA ALA A 63 -0.35 -3.43 -0.29
C ALA A 63 -1.42 -4.52 -0.02
N ASN A 64 -2.69 -4.22 -0.31
CA ASN A 64 -3.79 -5.20 -0.24
C ASN A 64 -4.82 -5.02 -1.37
N ALA A 65 -4.54 -4.14 -2.32
CA ALA A 65 -5.31 -3.90 -3.54
C ALA A 65 -4.36 -3.43 -4.66
N ALA A 66 -4.78 -3.59 -5.91
CA ALA A 66 -4.06 -3.15 -7.10
C ALA A 66 -4.98 -2.29 -7.97
N LEU A 67 -4.44 -1.23 -8.58
CA LEU A 67 -5.11 -0.49 -9.64
C LEU A 67 -4.88 -1.20 -11.00
N ILE A 68 -5.90 -1.15 -11.88
CA ILE A 68 -5.96 -1.83 -13.19
C ILE A 68 -6.46 -0.86 -14.25
#